data_AF-A0A9E7K3F3-F1
#
_entry.id   AF-A0A9E7K3F3-F1
#
_cell.length_a   1.000
_cell.length_b   1.000
_cell.length_c   1.000
_cell.angle_alpha   90.00
_cell.angle_beta   90.00
_cell.angle_gamma   90.00
#
_symmetry.space_group_name_H-M   'P 1'
#
loop_
_entity.id
_entity.type
_entity.pdbx_description
1 polymer ?
#
loop_
_entity_poly.entity_id
_entity_poly.type
_entity_poly.pdbx_seq_one_letter_code
_entity_poly.pdbx_strand_id
1 'polypeptide(L)'
;IPQGLSTAGDCRCRQAIPVGVCGRLDINSNYGLRRSFLPQGERRYIPLQQPTAQRVMIDTVSAGRTTLFVIGSHTNVALFLMTNPHLKTNIEHIYSMGGGVRSKNPTGCCPPDAANPSCKPRQCGDRGNLFTAYTSNPYAEFNMFADPFAAYQVRHSGIPVTLVPLDVTNSIPVSKEFFDAFEQQQETFEAQYCFRSLELTRDTWFGDQFYTSYFMWDSFLSGVAISIMQHGDSYLGENEFAEMEYLNITAVTSNEPYGVNDGSNPFLYGRAIPKFHLQKAGVHSGYVQTGPQDPFCFVKGGGKGKCQTGRIHQGSNSEAVQVLVAQRARPNQDVHSPMNRQFFNSFLDVLNLHRQSGRFNLTTQFPYYREILYKPNFANQTRGRPVIFDMDMSAGDFLALIYLLKAPLEKIDLKGILVSGNGWAIAATIDVVYDILHMMGRDDIPVGLGHVNALGTPTLGCKYVKAVPHGSGGLLDSDTLFGLARSLPRSPRRHTAEKSAVQFGAPRHGDRRALRQASALEVWQSISESLRPRHGKITVLTSGPLTNLASILDVDKSGIEVIKVR
;
A
#
# COMPACT_ATOMS: atom_id res chain seq x y z
N ILE A 1 -9.64 19.44 -8.18
CA ILE A 1 -9.96 19.21 -9.62
C ILE A 1 -11.31 18.49 -9.67
N PRO A 2 -12.37 19.14 -10.17
CA PRO A 2 -13.67 18.48 -10.41
C PRO A 2 -13.46 17.33 -11.40
N GLN A 3 -13.92 16.13 -11.07
CA GLN A 3 -13.63 14.87 -11.80
C GLN A 3 -14.46 14.72 -13.09
N GLY A 4 -14.41 15.72 -13.99
CA GLY A 4 -15.25 15.78 -15.20
C GLY A 4 -15.02 14.68 -16.24
N LEU A 5 -13.90 13.95 -16.18
CA LEU A 5 -13.51 12.91 -17.15
C LEU A 5 -12.95 11.62 -16.51
N SER A 6 -13.04 11.48 -15.18
CA SER A 6 -12.52 10.31 -14.47
C SER A 6 -13.31 9.04 -14.83
N THR A 7 -12.61 7.94 -15.12
CA THR A 7 -13.17 6.58 -15.31
C THR A 7 -13.71 6.02 -13.99
N ALA A 8 -13.14 6.48 -12.87
CA ALA A 8 -13.73 6.34 -11.56
C ALA A 8 -14.81 7.42 -11.41
N GLY A 9 -16.09 7.04 -11.54
CA GLY A 9 -17.21 7.90 -11.14
C GLY A 9 -17.10 8.34 -9.66
N ASP A 10 -18.01 9.20 -9.20
CA ASP A 10 -17.91 9.90 -7.90
C ASP A 10 -17.68 8.99 -6.67
N CYS A 11 -17.97 7.69 -6.78
CA CYS A 11 -17.70 6.66 -5.78
C CYS A 11 -16.91 5.44 -6.29
N ARG A 12 -16.46 5.41 -7.56
CA ARG A 12 -16.24 4.15 -8.29
C ARG A 12 -14.85 3.51 -8.16
N CYS A 13 -13.90 4.11 -7.43
CA CYS A 13 -12.66 3.48 -6.95
C CYS A 13 -11.78 4.52 -6.23
N ARG A 14 -12.33 5.18 -5.19
CA ARG A 14 -11.52 6.08 -4.37
C ARG A 14 -10.66 5.23 -3.41
N GLN A 15 -9.35 5.23 -3.68
CA GLN A 15 -8.26 4.57 -2.95
C GLN A 15 -8.25 3.03 -3.05
N ALA A 16 -7.66 2.50 -4.14
CA ALA A 16 -7.16 1.13 -4.25
C ALA A 16 -5.87 0.92 -3.42
N ILE A 17 -5.85 1.45 -2.20
CA ILE A 17 -5.01 0.89 -1.16
C ILE A 17 -5.91 -0.14 -0.50
N PRO A 18 -5.67 -1.45 -0.69
CA PRO A 18 -6.37 -2.45 0.08
C PRO A 18 -6.23 -2.07 1.56
N VAL A 19 -7.27 -2.28 2.33
CA VAL A 19 -7.11 -2.22 3.78
C VAL A 19 -6.16 -3.38 4.09
N GLY A 20 -4.89 -3.11 4.38
CA GLY A 20 -3.96 -4.13 4.86
C GLY A 20 -4.51 -4.77 6.13
N VAL A 21 -3.88 -5.83 6.62
CA VAL A 21 -4.35 -6.55 7.83
C VAL A 21 -4.58 -5.57 9.00
N CYS A 22 -3.84 -4.45 9.04
CA CYS A 22 -4.00 -3.38 10.03
C CYS A 22 -4.58 -2.04 9.50
N GLY A 23 -5.07 -1.95 8.26
CA GLY A 23 -5.63 -0.72 7.69
C GLY A 23 -4.96 -0.24 6.39
N ARG A 24 -5.48 0.82 5.76
CA ARG A 24 -4.81 1.46 4.60
C ARG A 24 -3.43 2.03 4.93
N LEU A 25 -3.21 2.39 6.19
CA LEU A 25 -1.92 2.88 6.69
C LEU A 25 -0.88 1.78 6.84
N ASP A 26 -1.31 0.53 6.97
CA ASP A 26 -0.42 -0.63 6.98
C ASP A 26 0.40 -0.59 5.68
N ILE A 27 -0.26 -0.53 4.51
CA ILE A 27 0.36 -0.50 3.17
C ILE A 27 1.23 0.73 2.93
N ASN A 28 0.77 1.93 3.29
CA ASN A 28 1.53 3.17 3.03
C ASN A 28 2.73 3.40 3.95
N SER A 29 2.67 2.94 5.21
CA SER A 29 3.69 3.23 6.22
C SER A 29 4.64 2.06 6.47
N ASN A 30 4.19 0.81 6.36
CA ASN A 30 5.02 -0.38 6.63
C ASN A 30 5.55 -1.07 5.36
N TYR A 31 4.83 -0.99 4.23
CA TYR A 31 5.23 -1.67 2.97
C TYR A 31 5.80 -0.71 1.92
N GLY A 32 5.78 0.60 2.17
CA GLY A 32 6.55 1.55 1.40
C GLY A 32 8.04 1.32 1.66
N LEU A 33 8.69 0.53 0.79
CA LEU A 33 10.13 0.19 0.79
C LEU A 33 11.09 1.38 0.97
N ARG A 34 10.59 2.61 0.90
CA ARG A 34 11.38 3.83 0.92
C ARG A 34 12.02 4.20 2.26
N ARG A 35 11.60 3.65 3.41
CA ARG A 35 11.76 4.39 4.68
C ARG A 35 12.63 3.79 5.79
N SER A 36 13.08 2.54 5.70
CA SER A 36 13.99 1.94 6.71
C SER A 36 15.43 1.78 6.24
N PHE A 37 15.70 1.81 4.93
CA PHE A 37 17.02 1.46 4.41
C PHE A 37 17.51 2.32 3.23
N LEU A 38 16.63 3.03 2.52
CA LEU A 38 17.05 4.07 1.60
C LEU A 38 17.22 5.41 2.33
N PRO A 39 18.40 6.01 2.27
CA PRO A 39 18.63 7.33 2.84
C PRO A 39 17.81 8.37 2.09
N GLN A 40 17.46 9.44 2.79
CA GLN A 40 16.82 10.59 2.17
C GLN A 40 17.86 11.31 1.32
N GLY A 41 17.76 11.19 -0.01
CA GLY A 41 18.43 12.11 -0.90
C GLY A 41 17.91 13.55 -0.68
N GLU A 42 18.66 14.55 -1.12
CA GLU A 42 18.30 15.97 -0.98
C GLU A 42 16.98 16.36 -1.68
N ARG A 43 16.38 15.46 -2.48
CA ARG A 43 15.06 15.64 -3.10
C ARG A 43 13.97 15.72 -2.02
N ARG A 44 13.66 16.93 -1.60
CA ARG A 44 12.44 17.25 -0.86
C ARG A 44 11.24 17.21 -1.81
N TYR A 45 10.17 16.55 -1.38
CA TYR A 45 8.90 16.63 -2.08
C TYR A 45 8.34 18.03 -1.90
N ILE A 46 8.26 18.78 -3.00
CA ILE A 46 7.60 20.08 -3.06
C ILE A 46 6.32 19.83 -3.88
N PRO A 47 5.15 19.60 -3.23
CA PRO A 47 3.93 19.14 -3.90
C PRO A 47 3.47 20.02 -5.07
N LEU A 48 3.92 21.27 -5.15
CA LEU A 48 3.53 22.24 -6.16
C LEU A 48 4.39 22.23 -7.44
N GLN A 49 5.53 21.51 -7.47
CA GLN A 49 6.50 21.60 -8.58
C GLN A 49 6.73 20.30 -9.36
N GLN A 50 6.13 19.18 -8.94
CA GLN A 50 6.31 17.91 -9.65
C GLN A 50 5.28 17.77 -10.78
N PRO A 51 5.70 17.33 -11.98
CA PRO A 51 4.76 17.06 -13.05
C PRO A 51 3.82 15.92 -12.66
N THR A 52 2.56 16.01 -13.06
CA THR A 52 1.61 14.90 -12.93
C THR A 52 2.06 13.72 -13.80
N ALA A 53 1.64 12.49 -13.49
CA ALA A 53 1.95 11.33 -14.34
C ALA A 53 1.49 11.56 -15.80
N GLN A 54 0.36 12.25 -15.97
CA GLN A 54 -0.22 12.65 -17.24
C GLN A 54 0.71 13.63 -17.97
N ARG A 55 1.27 14.62 -17.27
CA ARG A 55 2.25 15.52 -17.88
C ARG A 55 3.53 14.79 -18.29
N VAL A 56 4.05 13.90 -17.43
CA VAL A 56 5.23 13.07 -17.74
C VAL A 56 4.98 12.18 -18.96
N MET A 57 3.80 11.56 -19.06
CA MET A 57 3.43 10.75 -20.21
C MET A 57 3.32 11.58 -21.48
N ILE A 58 2.67 12.76 -21.42
CA ILE A 58 2.59 13.68 -22.56
C ILE A 58 3.99 14.08 -23.02
N ASP A 59 4.84 14.54 -22.11
CA ASP A 59 6.19 15.02 -22.46
C ASP A 59 7.04 13.87 -23.06
N THR A 60 7.02 12.68 -22.43
CA THR A 60 7.79 11.52 -22.90
C THR A 60 7.30 11.00 -24.25
N VAL A 61 5.99 10.77 -24.40
CA VAL A 61 5.41 10.20 -25.63
C VAL A 61 5.45 11.20 -26.78
N SER A 62 5.36 12.51 -26.49
CA SER A 62 5.55 13.54 -27.52
C SER A 62 7.01 13.65 -27.97
N ALA A 63 7.98 13.30 -27.12
CA ALA A 63 9.39 13.37 -27.46
C ALA A 63 9.84 12.26 -28.41
N GLY A 64 9.13 11.13 -28.47
CA GLY A 64 9.45 10.07 -29.42
C GLY A 64 8.73 8.75 -29.16
N ARG A 65 9.15 7.74 -29.93
CA ARG A 65 8.64 6.38 -29.83
C ARG A 65 8.86 5.82 -28.42
N THR A 66 7.80 5.27 -27.84
CA THR A 66 7.76 4.90 -26.43
C THR A 66 7.13 3.52 -26.27
N THR A 67 7.77 2.68 -25.46
CA THR A 67 7.19 1.41 -24.98
C THR A 67 6.71 1.58 -23.55
N LEU A 68 5.51 1.08 -23.24
CA LEU A 68 4.91 1.22 -21.92
C LEU A 68 4.90 -0.09 -21.15
N PHE A 69 5.37 -0.03 -19.91
CA PHE A 69 5.23 -1.09 -18.91
C PHE A 69 4.12 -0.73 -17.93
N VAL A 70 3.09 -1.57 -17.85
CA VAL A 70 1.93 -1.35 -16.98
C VAL A 70 1.80 -2.50 -15.99
N ILE A 71 2.38 -2.28 -14.80
CA ILE A 71 2.44 -3.25 -13.69
C ILE A 71 1.42 -2.96 -12.57
N GLY A 72 0.64 -1.87 -12.71
CA GLY A 72 -0.43 -1.50 -11.79
C GLY A 72 -1.76 -1.33 -12.51
N SER A 73 -2.71 -0.60 -11.90
CA SER A 73 -3.97 -0.29 -12.58
C SER A 73 -3.72 0.54 -13.85
N HIS A 74 -4.51 0.26 -14.90
CA HIS A 74 -4.37 0.89 -16.21
C HIS A 74 -4.79 2.38 -16.26
N THR A 75 -5.22 2.95 -15.14
CA THR A 75 -5.88 4.26 -15.07
C THR A 75 -5.06 5.39 -15.72
N ASN A 76 -3.75 5.47 -15.43
CA ASN A 76 -2.89 6.53 -16.00
C ASN A 76 -2.82 6.44 -17.53
N VAL A 77 -2.67 5.22 -18.06
CA VAL A 77 -2.59 4.98 -19.51
C VAL A 77 -3.92 5.24 -20.18
N ALA A 78 -5.03 4.76 -19.61
CA ALA A 78 -6.36 5.01 -20.16
C ALA A 78 -6.67 6.51 -20.21
N LEU A 79 -6.43 7.24 -19.12
CA LEU A 79 -6.61 8.70 -19.09
C LEU A 79 -5.75 9.40 -20.14
N PHE A 80 -4.48 8.99 -20.29
CA PHE A 80 -3.59 9.52 -21.31
C PHE A 80 -4.16 9.30 -22.73
N LEU A 81 -4.55 8.06 -23.06
CA LEU A 81 -5.09 7.70 -24.38
C LEU A 81 -6.40 8.42 -24.70
N MET A 82 -7.28 8.54 -23.71
CA MET A 82 -8.57 9.22 -23.87
C MET A 82 -8.42 10.73 -24.06
N THR A 83 -7.42 11.34 -23.42
CA THR A 83 -7.20 12.80 -23.49
C THR A 83 -6.23 13.22 -24.59
N ASN A 84 -5.35 12.32 -25.05
CA ASN A 84 -4.34 12.56 -26.08
C ASN A 84 -4.35 11.47 -27.16
N PRO A 85 -5.49 11.23 -27.85
CA PRO A 85 -5.61 10.13 -28.81
C PRO A 85 -4.63 10.24 -29.98
N HIS A 86 -4.22 11.46 -30.37
CA HIS A 86 -3.25 11.70 -31.42
C HIS A 86 -1.83 11.24 -31.06
N LEU A 87 -1.49 11.12 -29.78
CA LEU A 87 -0.17 10.63 -29.33
C LEU A 87 -0.10 9.10 -29.25
N LYS A 88 -1.23 8.39 -29.43
CA LYS A 88 -1.29 6.92 -29.42
C LYS A 88 -0.30 6.31 -30.42
N THR A 89 -0.10 6.93 -31.59
CA THR A 89 0.79 6.45 -32.65
C THR A 89 2.26 6.42 -32.27
N ASN A 90 2.65 7.15 -31.22
CA ASN A 90 4.02 7.17 -30.70
C ASN A 90 4.25 6.04 -29.69
N ILE A 91 3.22 5.30 -29.29
CA ILE A 91 3.36 4.14 -28.42
C ILE A 91 3.54 2.90 -29.29
N GLU A 92 4.71 2.28 -29.22
CA GLU A 92 5.04 1.09 -30.00
C GLU A 92 4.37 -0.17 -29.44
N HIS A 93 4.47 -0.35 -28.12
CA HIS A 93 3.98 -1.56 -27.46
C HIS A 93 3.56 -1.29 -26.01
N ILE A 94 2.58 -2.05 -25.52
CA ILE A 94 2.18 -2.07 -24.11
C ILE A 94 2.39 -3.47 -23.53
N TYR A 95 3.30 -3.59 -22.57
CA TYR A 95 3.46 -4.79 -21.75
C TYR A 95 2.68 -4.61 -20.46
N SER A 96 1.71 -5.49 -20.19
CA SER A 96 0.85 -5.38 -19.01
C SER A 96 0.86 -6.64 -18.15
N MET A 97 1.03 -6.46 -16.84
CA MET A 97 0.74 -7.49 -15.84
C MET A 97 -0.73 -7.39 -15.45
N GLY A 98 -1.40 -8.54 -15.31
CA GLY A 98 -2.68 -8.64 -14.63
C GLY A 98 -3.69 -9.52 -15.34
N GLY A 99 -4.85 -9.69 -14.70
CA GLY A 99 -5.91 -10.58 -15.16
C GLY A 99 -5.62 -12.07 -14.95
N GLY A 100 -6.63 -12.90 -15.17
CA GLY A 100 -6.52 -14.35 -15.28
C GLY A 100 -7.50 -14.86 -16.34
N VAL A 101 -7.00 -15.45 -17.41
CA VAL A 101 -7.81 -15.85 -18.58
C VAL A 101 -8.38 -17.25 -18.35
N ARG A 102 -7.48 -18.23 -18.28
CA ARG A 102 -7.67 -19.65 -18.01
C ARG A 102 -6.97 -20.07 -16.71
N SER A 103 -6.45 -19.11 -15.95
CA SER A 103 -5.81 -19.29 -14.65
C SER A 103 -6.60 -20.25 -13.76
N LYS A 104 -5.87 -21.15 -13.12
CA LYS A 104 -6.37 -22.05 -12.08
C LYS A 104 -5.76 -21.63 -10.76
N ASN A 105 -6.53 -21.76 -9.68
CA ASN A 105 -6.09 -21.48 -8.32
C ASN A 105 -4.78 -22.24 -7.99
N PRO A 106 -3.65 -21.55 -7.80
CA PRO A 106 -2.33 -22.20 -7.72
C PRO A 106 -1.97 -22.69 -6.33
N THR A 107 -2.64 -22.20 -5.29
CA THR A 107 -2.20 -22.33 -3.90
C THR A 107 -2.93 -23.39 -3.09
N GLY A 108 -3.89 -24.11 -3.70
CA GLY A 108 -4.55 -25.22 -3.01
C GLY A 108 -5.12 -24.82 -1.65
N CYS A 109 -5.69 -23.61 -1.52
CA CYS A 109 -5.94 -23.00 -0.22
C CYS A 109 -6.92 -23.75 0.67
N CYS A 110 -7.66 -24.70 0.10
CA CYS A 110 -8.26 -25.83 0.78
C CYS A 110 -8.09 -27.05 -0.16
N PRO A 111 -7.07 -27.90 0.04
CA PRO A 111 -6.89 -29.11 -0.78
C PRO A 111 -8.11 -30.04 -0.61
N PRO A 112 -8.47 -30.86 -1.60
CA PRO A 112 -9.56 -31.84 -1.48
C PRO A 112 -9.42 -32.76 -0.26
N ASP A 113 -8.18 -33.07 0.13
CA ASP A 113 -7.87 -33.97 1.25
C ASP A 113 -7.87 -33.28 2.62
N ALA A 114 -8.04 -31.95 2.67
CA ALA A 114 -8.25 -31.23 3.91
C ALA A 114 -9.73 -31.34 4.32
N ALA A 115 -10.07 -32.47 4.93
CA ALA A 115 -11.37 -32.74 5.56
C ALA A 115 -11.65 -31.86 6.80
N ASN A 116 -11.25 -30.58 6.78
CA ASN A 116 -11.51 -29.61 7.82
C ASN A 116 -12.59 -28.61 7.36
N PRO A 117 -13.83 -28.70 7.86
CA PRO A 117 -14.92 -27.79 7.50
C PRO A 117 -14.69 -26.32 7.90
N SER A 118 -13.58 -26.00 8.59
CA SER A 118 -13.19 -24.65 8.97
C SER A 118 -12.25 -23.94 7.98
N CYS A 119 -11.78 -24.62 6.93
CA CYS A 119 -10.91 -24.01 5.92
C CYS A 119 -11.68 -22.98 5.08
N LYS A 120 -11.43 -21.69 5.33
CA LYS A 120 -11.97 -20.58 4.53
C LYS A 120 -10.85 -20.04 3.63
N PRO A 121 -10.97 -20.11 2.29
CA PRO A 121 -9.99 -19.52 1.38
C PRO A 121 -9.87 -18.01 1.66
N ARG A 122 -8.78 -17.58 2.29
CA ARG A 122 -8.57 -16.15 2.62
C ARG A 122 -7.95 -15.36 1.46
N GLN A 123 -7.26 -16.05 0.52
CA GLN A 123 -6.43 -15.40 -0.51
C GLN A 123 -6.72 -15.84 -1.94
N CYS A 124 -7.67 -16.75 -2.15
CA CYS A 124 -7.61 -17.64 -3.30
C CYS A 124 -8.88 -17.50 -4.10
N GLY A 125 -8.80 -16.69 -5.17
CA GLY A 125 -9.82 -16.65 -6.20
C GLY A 125 -9.92 -17.98 -6.93
N ASP A 126 -10.98 -18.14 -7.71
CA ASP A 126 -11.14 -19.23 -8.67
C ASP A 126 -10.14 -19.05 -9.82
N ARG A 127 -10.26 -17.92 -10.54
CA ARG A 127 -9.31 -17.47 -11.57
C ARG A 127 -8.50 -16.24 -11.16
N GLY A 128 -8.95 -15.55 -10.11
CA GLY A 128 -8.44 -14.26 -9.66
C GLY A 128 -7.59 -14.33 -8.38
N ASN A 129 -7.18 -13.16 -7.87
CA ASN A 129 -6.36 -13.03 -6.65
C ASN A 129 -6.84 -11.92 -5.68
N LEU A 130 -8.11 -11.48 -5.76
CA LEU A 130 -8.64 -10.48 -4.83
C LEU A 130 -8.69 -10.97 -3.38
N PHE A 131 -7.64 -10.63 -2.62
CA PHE A 131 -7.51 -10.93 -1.20
C PHE A 131 -8.71 -10.37 -0.43
N THR A 132 -9.36 -11.20 0.40
CA THR A 132 -10.61 -10.91 1.16
C THR A 132 -11.92 -10.74 0.36
N ALA A 133 -11.89 -10.84 -0.98
CA ALA A 133 -13.07 -10.64 -1.82
C ALA A 133 -13.61 -11.92 -2.48
N TYR A 134 -13.13 -13.10 -2.09
CA TYR A 134 -13.59 -14.38 -2.67
C TYR A 134 -15.12 -14.55 -2.62
N THR A 135 -15.74 -14.14 -1.51
CA THR A 135 -17.18 -14.24 -1.27
C THR A 135 -18.01 -13.29 -2.13
N SER A 136 -17.39 -12.32 -2.81
CA SER A 136 -18.06 -11.38 -3.72
C SER A 136 -17.59 -11.53 -5.18
N ASN A 137 -16.28 -11.60 -5.42
CA ASN A 137 -15.66 -11.69 -6.74
C ASN A 137 -14.40 -12.59 -6.71
N PRO A 138 -14.57 -13.89 -7.02
CA PRO A 138 -13.46 -14.84 -7.06
C PRO A 138 -12.72 -14.86 -8.41
N TYR A 139 -13.12 -14.04 -9.39
CA TYR A 139 -12.67 -14.19 -10.77
C TYR A 139 -11.64 -13.14 -11.21
N ALA A 140 -11.64 -11.97 -10.57
CA ALA A 140 -10.81 -10.86 -10.99
C ALA A 140 -9.41 -10.88 -10.37
N GLU A 141 -8.46 -10.34 -11.11
CA GLU A 141 -7.13 -10.03 -10.61
C GLU A 141 -7.10 -8.56 -10.14
N PHE A 142 -6.24 -8.25 -9.17
CA PHE A 142 -6.18 -6.97 -8.49
C PHE A 142 -6.04 -5.74 -9.41
N ASN A 143 -5.08 -5.72 -10.33
CA ASN A 143 -4.86 -4.61 -11.25
C ASN A 143 -6.07 -4.40 -12.17
N MET A 144 -6.67 -5.48 -12.67
CA MET A 144 -7.87 -5.42 -13.51
C MET A 144 -9.12 -5.00 -12.72
N PHE A 145 -9.24 -5.43 -11.48
CA PHE A 145 -10.36 -5.05 -10.60
C PHE A 145 -10.27 -3.59 -10.14
N ALA A 146 -9.05 -3.06 -9.96
CA ALA A 146 -8.83 -1.70 -9.50
C ALA A 146 -9.36 -0.64 -10.48
N ASP A 147 -9.29 -0.91 -11.80
CA ASP A 147 -9.96 -0.09 -12.81
C ASP A 147 -10.30 -0.92 -14.06
N PRO A 148 -11.43 -1.66 -14.04
CA PRO A 148 -11.82 -2.57 -15.12
C PRO A 148 -12.07 -1.83 -16.44
N PHE A 149 -12.56 -0.59 -16.34
CA PHE A 149 -12.82 0.21 -17.52
C PHE A 149 -11.53 0.73 -18.14
N ALA A 150 -10.54 1.16 -17.34
CA ALA A 150 -9.22 1.48 -17.87
C ALA A 150 -8.54 0.26 -18.51
N ALA A 151 -8.65 -0.91 -17.88
CA ALA A 151 -8.14 -2.16 -18.45
C ALA A 151 -8.80 -2.50 -19.80
N TYR A 152 -10.10 -2.22 -19.94
CA TYR A 152 -10.80 -2.31 -21.22
C TYR A 152 -10.24 -1.30 -22.22
N GLN A 153 -10.13 -0.03 -21.87
CA GLN A 153 -9.66 1.05 -22.75
C GLN A 153 -8.24 0.81 -23.27
N VAL A 154 -7.31 0.41 -22.40
CA VAL A 154 -5.92 0.13 -22.80
C VAL A 154 -5.85 -1.02 -23.80
N ARG A 155 -6.61 -2.10 -23.56
CA ARG A 155 -6.62 -3.27 -24.43
C ARG A 155 -7.29 -2.99 -25.78
N HIS A 156 -8.37 -2.21 -25.78
CA HIS A 156 -9.08 -1.80 -26.99
C HIS A 156 -8.48 -0.55 -27.63
N SER A 157 -7.32 -0.10 -27.16
CA SER A 157 -6.65 1.05 -27.73
C SER A 157 -6.31 0.83 -29.20
N GLY A 158 -6.02 -0.41 -29.61
CA GLY A 158 -5.46 -0.78 -30.90
C GLY A 158 -3.96 -0.53 -30.99
N ILE A 159 -3.27 -0.42 -29.84
CA ILE A 159 -1.81 -0.56 -29.73
C ILE A 159 -1.52 -2.06 -29.51
N PRO A 160 -0.41 -2.62 -30.03
CA PRO A 160 0.02 -3.96 -29.66
C PRO A 160 0.13 -4.14 -28.13
N VAL A 161 -0.53 -5.16 -27.59
CA VAL A 161 -0.51 -5.49 -26.15
C VAL A 161 0.00 -6.90 -25.94
N THR A 162 0.96 -7.04 -25.02
CA THR A 162 1.34 -8.33 -24.43
C THR A 162 0.85 -8.39 -22.99
N LEU A 163 0.08 -9.43 -22.68
CA LEU A 163 -0.48 -9.69 -21.36
C LEU A 163 0.32 -10.79 -20.65
N VAL A 164 0.74 -10.52 -19.42
CA VAL A 164 1.29 -11.51 -18.50
C VAL A 164 0.29 -11.70 -17.34
N PRO A 165 -0.64 -12.66 -17.47
CA PRO A 165 -1.71 -12.89 -16.52
C PRO A 165 -1.32 -13.89 -15.42
N LEU A 166 -2.24 -14.08 -14.47
CA LEU A 166 -2.16 -15.11 -13.43
C LEU A 166 -1.93 -16.52 -13.99
N ASP A 167 -2.40 -16.82 -15.19
CA ASP A 167 -2.20 -18.12 -15.86
C ASP A 167 -0.74 -18.59 -15.81
N VAL A 168 0.19 -17.65 -16.06
CA VAL A 168 1.63 -17.94 -16.09
C VAL A 168 2.31 -17.54 -14.78
N THR A 169 1.96 -16.39 -14.18
CA THR A 169 2.68 -15.90 -12.99
C THR A 169 2.43 -16.76 -11.76
N ASN A 170 1.31 -17.48 -11.74
CA ASN A 170 1.01 -18.49 -10.73
C ASN A 170 2.00 -19.66 -10.71
N SER A 171 2.85 -19.80 -11.74
CA SER A 171 3.93 -20.78 -11.81
C SER A 171 5.31 -20.22 -11.45
N ILE A 172 5.37 -18.96 -11.01
CA ILE A 172 6.59 -18.24 -10.58
C ILE A 172 6.45 -17.79 -9.10
N PRO A 173 6.27 -18.71 -8.14
CA PRO A 173 6.22 -18.35 -6.73
C PRO A 173 7.59 -17.89 -6.24
N VAL A 174 7.61 -17.01 -5.25
CA VAL A 174 8.81 -16.78 -4.43
C VAL A 174 8.89 -17.93 -3.42
N SER A 175 9.34 -19.10 -3.88
CA SER A 175 9.46 -20.29 -3.03
C SER A 175 10.56 -20.11 -1.99
N LYS A 176 10.59 -20.99 -0.99
CA LYS A 176 11.66 -20.99 0.01
C LYS A 176 13.03 -21.20 -0.62
N GLU A 177 13.13 -22.13 -1.58
CA GLU A 177 14.36 -22.45 -2.29
C GLU A 177 14.87 -21.25 -3.10
N PHE A 178 13.97 -20.53 -3.79
CA PHE A 178 14.34 -19.32 -4.50
C PHE A 178 14.74 -18.18 -3.54
N PHE A 179 14.00 -18.01 -2.43
CA PHE A 179 14.30 -17.00 -1.43
C PHE A 179 15.68 -17.23 -0.80
N ASP A 180 16.00 -18.46 -0.41
CA ASP A 180 17.30 -18.84 0.15
C ASP A 180 18.42 -18.66 -0.90
N ALA A 181 18.18 -19.01 -2.17
CA ALA A 181 19.14 -18.75 -3.25
C ALA A 181 19.41 -17.26 -3.46
N PHE A 182 18.37 -16.42 -3.42
CA PHE A 182 18.52 -14.97 -3.54
C PHE A 182 19.25 -14.39 -2.32
N GLU A 183 19.05 -14.94 -1.12
CA GLU A 183 19.81 -14.54 0.07
C GLU A 183 21.32 -14.71 -0.14
N GLN A 184 21.74 -15.80 -0.80
CA GLN A 184 23.14 -16.09 -1.07
C GLN A 184 23.75 -15.29 -2.24
N GLN A 185 22.94 -14.69 -3.12
CA GLN A 185 23.38 -14.06 -4.37
C GLN A 185 23.01 -12.56 -4.42
N GLN A 186 23.79 -11.75 -3.72
CA GLN A 186 23.59 -10.29 -3.59
C GLN A 186 24.88 -9.49 -3.85
N GLU A 187 25.51 -9.74 -5.01
CA GLU A 187 26.78 -9.14 -5.44
C GLU A 187 26.70 -7.64 -5.72
N THR A 188 25.51 -7.12 -6.01
CA THR A 188 25.26 -5.68 -6.29
C THR A 188 24.39 -5.02 -5.22
N PHE A 189 24.41 -3.69 -5.15
CA PHE A 189 23.54 -2.94 -4.23
C PHE A 189 22.06 -3.07 -4.60
N GLU A 190 21.77 -3.23 -5.89
CA GLU A 190 20.43 -3.42 -6.41
C GLU A 190 19.89 -4.78 -5.97
N ALA A 191 20.71 -5.83 -6.06
CA ALA A 191 20.35 -7.16 -5.58
C ALA A 191 20.08 -7.15 -4.07
N GLN A 192 20.95 -6.49 -3.28
CA GLN A 192 20.73 -6.30 -1.83
C GLN A 192 19.43 -5.54 -1.55
N TYR A 193 19.18 -4.44 -2.28
CA TYR A 193 17.94 -3.67 -2.16
C TYR A 193 16.71 -4.53 -2.43
N CYS A 194 16.72 -5.29 -3.52
CA CYS A 194 15.63 -6.16 -3.93
C CYS A 194 15.39 -7.29 -2.93
N PHE A 195 16.44 -7.96 -2.44
CA PHE A 195 16.30 -9.01 -1.44
C PHE A 195 15.74 -8.47 -0.13
N ARG A 196 16.29 -7.35 0.40
CA ARG A 196 15.77 -6.74 1.64
C ARG A 196 14.32 -6.27 1.49
N SER A 197 13.93 -5.82 0.31
CA SER A 197 12.54 -5.47 0.00
C SER A 197 11.60 -6.68 0.10
N LEU A 198 12.07 -7.82 -0.39
CA LEU A 198 11.35 -9.09 -0.37
C LEU A 198 11.31 -9.69 1.05
N GLU A 199 12.41 -9.63 1.80
CA GLU A 199 12.51 -10.03 3.20
C GLU A 199 11.51 -9.28 4.08
N LEU A 200 11.46 -7.94 3.95
CA LEU A 200 10.49 -7.12 4.67
C LEU A 200 9.05 -7.54 4.35
N THR A 201 8.77 -7.87 3.09
CA THR A 201 7.45 -8.36 2.70
C THR A 201 7.18 -9.73 3.35
N ARG A 202 8.13 -10.67 3.29
CA ARG A 202 8.02 -11.99 3.93
C ARG A 202 7.72 -11.88 5.42
N ASP A 203 8.40 -10.99 6.13
CA ASP A 203 8.26 -10.80 7.58
C ASP A 203 6.89 -10.27 8.01
N THR A 204 6.09 -9.75 7.09
CA THR A 204 4.70 -9.33 7.37
C THR A 204 3.68 -10.47 7.27
N TRP A 205 4.08 -11.63 6.71
CA TRP A 205 3.19 -12.77 6.51
C TRP A 205 3.26 -13.77 7.69
N PHE A 206 2.16 -14.48 7.91
CA PHE A 206 2.08 -15.48 8.97
C PHE A 206 2.65 -16.83 8.49
N GLY A 207 3.73 -17.30 9.14
CA GLY A 207 4.37 -18.57 8.82
C GLY A 207 4.86 -18.63 7.37
N ASP A 208 4.81 -19.83 6.77
CA ASP A 208 5.34 -20.09 5.42
C ASP A 208 4.35 -19.77 4.29
N GLN A 209 3.23 -19.08 4.57
CA GLN A 209 2.24 -18.70 3.56
C GLN A 209 2.82 -17.80 2.46
N PHE A 210 3.81 -16.98 2.80
CA PHE A 210 4.52 -16.15 1.84
C PHE A 210 5.11 -16.98 0.70
N TYR A 211 5.78 -18.10 1.02
CA TYR A 211 6.49 -18.92 0.04
C TYR A 211 5.58 -19.65 -0.95
N THR A 212 4.29 -19.78 -0.60
CA THR A 212 3.30 -20.42 -1.46
C THR A 212 2.42 -19.41 -2.18
N SER A 213 2.24 -18.20 -1.63
CA SER A 213 1.19 -17.27 -2.06
C SER A 213 1.69 -15.94 -2.62
N TYR A 214 2.99 -15.66 -2.52
CA TYR A 214 3.62 -14.51 -3.15
C TYR A 214 4.36 -14.93 -4.43
N PHE A 215 4.17 -14.20 -5.53
CA PHE A 215 4.69 -14.57 -6.85
C PHE A 215 5.46 -13.39 -7.47
N MET A 216 6.33 -13.67 -8.42
CA MET A 216 7.10 -12.64 -9.12
C MET A 216 6.32 -12.03 -10.29
N TRP A 217 5.12 -11.50 -10.03
CA TRP A 217 4.19 -11.01 -11.06
C TRP A 217 4.82 -9.97 -12.00
N ASP A 218 5.27 -8.84 -11.43
CA ASP A 218 5.75 -7.69 -12.19
C ASP A 218 7.18 -7.88 -12.73
N SER A 219 8.00 -8.60 -11.97
CA SER A 219 9.34 -8.97 -12.41
C SER A 219 9.28 -9.94 -13.61
N PHE A 220 8.35 -10.89 -13.59
CA PHE A 220 8.17 -11.83 -14.70
C PHE A 220 7.67 -11.12 -15.97
N LEU A 221 6.76 -10.13 -15.85
CA LEU A 221 6.42 -9.24 -16.96
C LEU A 221 7.68 -8.59 -17.56
N SER A 222 8.56 -8.09 -16.70
CA SER A 222 9.78 -7.40 -17.14
C SER A 222 10.69 -8.34 -17.93
N GLY A 223 10.90 -9.58 -17.46
CA GLY A 223 11.65 -10.60 -18.19
C GLY A 223 11.02 -10.97 -19.53
N VAL A 224 9.71 -11.22 -19.56
CA VAL A 224 8.97 -11.52 -20.79
C VAL A 224 9.14 -10.37 -21.79
N ALA A 225 8.95 -9.13 -21.37
CA ALA A 225 9.08 -7.97 -22.24
C ALA A 225 10.52 -7.79 -22.77
N ILE A 226 11.54 -7.93 -21.93
CA ILE A 226 12.95 -7.82 -22.35
C ILE A 226 13.30 -8.88 -23.39
N SER A 227 12.91 -10.14 -23.16
CA SER A 227 13.13 -11.22 -24.12
C SER A 227 12.48 -10.90 -25.48
N ILE A 228 11.27 -10.33 -25.48
CA ILE A 228 10.60 -9.90 -26.72
C ILE A 228 11.37 -8.77 -27.41
N MET A 229 11.73 -7.72 -26.67
CA MET A 229 12.41 -6.55 -27.22
C MET A 229 13.82 -6.87 -27.77
N GLN A 230 14.50 -7.89 -27.22
CA GLN A 230 15.81 -8.33 -27.71
C GLN A 230 15.74 -9.05 -29.06
N HIS A 231 14.61 -9.68 -29.39
CA HIS A 231 14.45 -10.48 -30.61
C HIS A 231 13.82 -9.71 -31.79
N GLY A 232 13.55 -8.40 -31.63
CA GLY A 232 13.07 -7.51 -32.69
C GLY A 232 11.81 -8.00 -33.42
N ASP A 233 11.67 -7.61 -34.70
CA ASP A 233 10.52 -7.94 -35.55
C ASP A 233 10.46 -9.41 -36.02
N SER A 234 11.47 -10.26 -35.72
CA SER A 234 11.45 -11.71 -36.02
C SER A 234 10.51 -12.51 -35.09
N TYR A 235 9.47 -11.84 -34.62
CA TYR A 235 8.63 -12.21 -33.51
C TYR A 235 7.55 -13.24 -33.89
N LEU A 236 7.93 -14.52 -33.92
CA LEU A 236 7.00 -15.65 -34.09
C LEU A 236 6.34 -16.11 -32.77
N GLY A 237 6.29 -15.24 -31.76
CA GLY A 237 5.74 -15.59 -30.44
C GLY A 237 6.71 -16.43 -29.57
N GLU A 238 7.98 -16.52 -29.94
CA GLU A 238 9.00 -17.13 -29.10
C GLU A 238 9.39 -16.19 -27.95
N ASN A 239 9.57 -16.76 -26.77
CA ASN A 239 10.02 -16.07 -25.57
C ASN A 239 10.84 -17.02 -24.71
N GLU A 240 11.92 -16.51 -24.12
CA GLU A 240 12.86 -17.31 -23.32
C GLU A 240 12.24 -17.85 -22.03
N PHE A 241 11.22 -17.17 -21.50
CA PHE A 241 10.66 -17.45 -20.19
C PHE A 241 9.23 -17.97 -20.23
N ALA A 242 8.52 -17.78 -21.35
CA ALA A 242 7.12 -18.18 -21.49
C ALA A 242 6.79 -18.78 -22.86
N GLU A 243 5.76 -19.62 -22.89
CA GLU A 243 5.01 -19.96 -24.09
C GLU A 243 3.96 -18.88 -24.35
N MET A 244 3.93 -18.32 -25.55
CA MET A 244 3.03 -17.22 -25.91
C MET A 244 1.93 -17.70 -26.87
N GLU A 245 0.71 -17.20 -26.69
CA GLU A 245 -0.44 -17.52 -27.54
C GLU A 245 -1.25 -16.25 -27.82
N TYR A 246 -1.66 -16.02 -29.07
CA TYR A 246 -2.62 -14.96 -29.38
C TYR A 246 -4.04 -15.40 -29.01
N LEU A 247 -4.67 -14.67 -28.10
CA LEU A 247 -6.03 -14.94 -27.65
C LEU A 247 -6.94 -13.75 -27.91
N ASN A 248 -8.19 -14.04 -28.27
CA ASN A 248 -9.27 -13.05 -28.31
C ASN A 248 -9.85 -12.87 -26.91
N ILE A 249 -9.52 -11.75 -26.28
CA ILE A 249 -9.90 -11.47 -24.89
C ILE A 249 -10.49 -10.08 -24.71
N THR A 250 -11.32 -9.93 -23.68
CA THR A 250 -11.88 -8.65 -23.24
C THR A 250 -11.92 -8.55 -21.72
N ALA A 251 -11.99 -7.33 -21.18
CA ALA A 251 -12.15 -7.10 -19.76
C ALA A 251 -13.64 -6.91 -19.43
N VAL A 252 -14.15 -7.72 -18.50
CA VAL A 252 -15.51 -7.57 -17.99
C VAL A 252 -15.57 -6.36 -17.08
N THR A 253 -16.41 -5.38 -17.40
CA THR A 253 -16.48 -4.11 -16.63
C THR A 253 -17.73 -3.97 -15.76
N SER A 254 -18.68 -4.89 -15.93
CA SER A 254 -19.95 -4.93 -15.20
C SER A 254 -20.47 -6.37 -15.13
N ASN A 255 -21.48 -6.64 -14.29
CA ASN A 255 -21.99 -7.98 -14.01
C ASN A 255 -23.39 -8.16 -14.59
N GLU A 256 -23.72 -9.37 -15.04
CA GLU A 256 -25.06 -9.70 -15.51
C GLU A 256 -26.18 -9.44 -14.47
N PRO A 257 -27.43 -9.20 -14.92
CA PRO A 257 -27.87 -9.21 -16.32
C PRO A 257 -27.46 -7.94 -17.10
N TYR A 258 -26.95 -8.12 -18.32
CA TYR A 258 -26.59 -7.02 -19.20
C TYR A 258 -27.83 -6.36 -19.81
N GLY A 259 -27.77 -5.04 -20.03
CA GLY A 259 -28.85 -4.24 -20.61
C GLY A 259 -29.94 -3.82 -19.62
N VAL A 260 -29.87 -4.26 -18.36
CA VAL A 260 -30.80 -3.87 -17.31
C VAL A 260 -30.38 -2.53 -16.71
N ASN A 261 -31.30 -1.57 -16.68
CA ASN A 261 -31.06 -0.26 -16.11
C ASN A 261 -31.52 -0.20 -14.65
N ASP A 262 -30.61 -0.53 -13.74
CA ASP A 262 -30.84 -0.56 -12.28
C ASP A 262 -30.30 0.68 -11.54
N GLY A 263 -29.79 1.67 -12.29
CA GLY A 263 -29.17 2.87 -11.75
C GLY A 263 -27.75 2.73 -11.22
N SER A 264 -27.19 1.51 -11.16
CA SER A 264 -25.83 1.27 -10.68
C SER A 264 -24.75 1.70 -11.69
N ASN A 265 -25.10 1.73 -12.98
CA ASN A 265 -24.13 1.90 -14.06
C ASN A 265 -24.06 3.35 -14.58
N PRO A 266 -23.03 4.14 -14.20
CA PRO A 266 -22.97 5.56 -14.55
C PRO A 266 -22.63 5.81 -16.03
N PHE A 267 -22.27 4.76 -16.79
CA PHE A 267 -22.07 4.88 -18.23
C PHE A 267 -23.40 4.93 -18.99
N LEU A 268 -24.47 4.41 -18.40
CA LEU A 268 -25.76 4.19 -19.07
C LEU A 268 -26.93 4.90 -18.36
N TYR A 269 -26.90 4.97 -17.03
CA TYR A 269 -28.01 5.51 -16.25
C TYR A 269 -28.28 6.99 -16.58
N GLY A 270 -29.55 7.30 -16.85
CA GLY A 270 -30.03 8.65 -17.15
C GLY A 270 -29.51 9.24 -18.47
N ARG A 271 -28.96 8.43 -19.38
CA ARG A 271 -28.35 8.91 -20.64
C ARG A 271 -29.02 8.31 -21.87
N ALA A 272 -29.37 9.17 -22.83
CA ALA A 272 -29.87 8.74 -24.13
C ALA A 272 -28.79 7.97 -24.94
N ILE A 273 -27.54 8.47 -24.87
CA ILE A 273 -26.35 7.89 -25.49
C ILE A 273 -25.38 7.47 -24.39
N PRO A 274 -24.94 6.20 -24.34
CA PRO A 274 -23.96 5.74 -23.36
C PRO A 274 -22.65 6.55 -23.40
N LYS A 275 -22.02 6.79 -22.24
CA LYS A 275 -20.67 7.37 -22.22
C LYS A 275 -19.72 6.48 -23.02
N PHE A 276 -18.76 7.08 -23.73
CA PHE A 276 -17.73 6.38 -24.50
C PHE A 276 -18.28 5.46 -25.62
N HIS A 277 -19.51 5.71 -26.09
CA HIS A 277 -20.15 4.95 -27.17
C HIS A 277 -20.23 3.43 -26.93
N LEU A 278 -20.33 3.02 -25.66
CA LEU A 278 -20.40 1.61 -25.27
C LEU A 278 -21.68 0.94 -25.77
N GLN A 279 -21.61 -0.34 -26.13
CA GLN A 279 -22.75 -1.11 -26.62
C GLN A 279 -23.81 -1.30 -25.51
N LYS A 280 -25.08 -1.05 -25.86
CA LYS A 280 -26.22 -1.42 -25.02
C LYS A 280 -26.37 -2.94 -25.08
N ALA A 281 -26.46 -3.62 -23.92
CA ALA A 281 -26.43 -5.08 -23.76
C ALA A 281 -25.07 -5.80 -23.93
N GLY A 282 -23.94 -5.07 -24.00
CA GLY A 282 -22.58 -5.63 -23.96
C GLY A 282 -22.00 -5.78 -22.54
N VAL A 283 -20.73 -6.21 -22.42
CA VAL A 283 -20.02 -6.44 -21.12
C VAL A 283 -19.89 -5.18 -20.22
N HIS A 284 -20.32 -4.04 -20.73
CA HIS A 284 -20.38 -2.74 -20.06
C HIS A 284 -21.74 -2.37 -19.50
N SER A 285 -22.77 -3.19 -19.72
CA SER A 285 -24.16 -2.78 -19.55
C SER A 285 -24.92 -3.46 -18.43
N GLY A 286 -24.21 -4.06 -17.49
CA GLY A 286 -24.78 -4.71 -16.33
C GLY A 286 -24.55 -3.93 -15.03
N TYR A 287 -24.75 -4.62 -13.92
CA TYR A 287 -24.53 -4.12 -12.57
C TYR A 287 -23.05 -3.80 -12.32
N VAL A 288 -22.77 -2.60 -11.84
CA VAL A 288 -21.41 -2.16 -11.56
C VAL A 288 -21.04 -2.47 -10.12
N GLN A 289 -20.08 -3.36 -9.93
CA GLN A 289 -19.54 -3.63 -8.59
C GLN A 289 -18.88 -2.36 -8.04
N THR A 290 -19.38 -1.86 -6.91
CA THR A 290 -18.93 -0.62 -6.27
C THR A 290 -17.78 -0.83 -5.27
N GLY A 291 -17.53 -2.08 -4.88
CA GLY A 291 -16.37 -2.46 -4.06
C GLY A 291 -16.34 -3.95 -3.69
N PRO A 292 -15.31 -4.38 -2.92
CA PRO A 292 -15.14 -5.79 -2.52
C PRO A 292 -16.26 -6.37 -1.65
N GLN A 293 -17.06 -5.51 -0.99
CA GLN A 293 -18.13 -5.91 -0.08
C GLN A 293 -19.53 -5.54 -0.63
N ASP A 294 -19.63 -5.40 -1.95
CA ASP A 294 -20.88 -5.04 -2.61
C ASP A 294 -21.97 -6.10 -2.33
N PRO A 295 -23.10 -5.74 -1.70
CA PRO A 295 -24.18 -6.66 -1.36
C PRO A 295 -24.71 -7.44 -2.57
N PHE A 296 -24.70 -6.81 -3.76
CA PHE A 296 -25.16 -7.46 -4.98
C PHE A 296 -24.35 -8.71 -5.29
N CYS A 297 -23.06 -8.73 -4.95
CA CYS A 297 -22.13 -9.76 -5.36
C CYS A 297 -22.16 -11.04 -4.49
N PHE A 298 -22.85 -11.02 -3.34
CA PHE A 298 -22.95 -12.19 -2.46
C PHE A 298 -24.05 -13.15 -2.90
N VAL A 299 -23.81 -14.45 -2.68
CA VAL A 299 -24.78 -15.51 -2.92
C VAL A 299 -25.31 -16.01 -1.57
N LYS A 300 -26.62 -15.91 -1.32
CA LYS A 300 -27.24 -16.39 -0.07
C LYS A 300 -27.00 -17.89 0.09
N GLY A 301 -26.46 -18.29 1.25
CA GLY A 301 -26.12 -19.69 1.55
C GLY A 301 -24.87 -20.22 0.83
N GLY A 302 -24.20 -19.42 0.00
CA GLY A 302 -23.00 -19.80 -0.74
C GLY A 302 -21.73 -19.15 -0.18
N GLY A 303 -20.61 -19.88 -0.20
CA GLY A 303 -19.28 -19.36 0.18
C GLY A 303 -18.53 -18.63 -0.94
N LYS A 304 -19.04 -18.66 -2.18
CA LYS A 304 -18.40 -18.12 -3.40
C LYS A 304 -19.26 -16.99 -3.98
N GLY A 305 -18.63 -15.86 -4.32
CA GLY A 305 -19.31 -14.71 -4.91
C GLY A 305 -19.66 -14.89 -6.39
N LYS A 306 -20.60 -14.07 -6.89
CA LYS A 306 -21.08 -14.14 -8.29
C LYS A 306 -20.56 -13.04 -9.20
N CYS A 307 -19.96 -11.98 -8.67
CA CYS A 307 -19.47 -10.87 -9.51
C CYS A 307 -18.18 -11.25 -10.23
N GLN A 308 -18.03 -10.72 -11.45
CA GLN A 308 -16.94 -10.98 -12.38
C GLN A 308 -16.32 -9.69 -12.92
N THR A 309 -16.65 -8.53 -12.34
CA THR A 309 -16.02 -7.25 -12.70
C THR A 309 -14.51 -7.33 -12.57
N GLY A 310 -13.75 -6.96 -13.61
CA GLY A 310 -12.29 -7.11 -13.68
C GLY A 310 -11.82 -8.49 -14.16
N ARG A 311 -12.72 -9.45 -14.43
CA ARG A 311 -12.36 -10.74 -15.05
C ARG A 311 -11.92 -10.52 -16.49
N ILE A 312 -10.88 -11.22 -16.91
CA ILE A 312 -10.53 -11.32 -18.33
C ILE A 312 -11.29 -12.49 -18.94
N HIS A 313 -12.15 -12.17 -19.90
CA HIS A 313 -12.99 -13.13 -20.58
C HIS A 313 -12.41 -13.44 -21.96
N GLN A 314 -12.29 -14.73 -22.29
CA GLN A 314 -11.97 -15.20 -23.63
C GLN A 314 -13.27 -15.47 -24.39
N GLY A 315 -13.44 -14.85 -25.55
CA GLY A 315 -14.66 -14.98 -26.35
C GLY A 315 -14.44 -14.68 -27.82
N SER A 316 -15.36 -15.14 -28.66
CA SER A 316 -15.38 -14.92 -30.12
C SER A 316 -16.26 -13.74 -30.54
N ASN A 317 -16.83 -13.03 -29.58
CA ASN A 317 -17.77 -11.93 -29.76
C ASN A 317 -17.03 -10.67 -30.28
N SER A 318 -17.76 -9.76 -30.92
CA SER A 318 -17.22 -8.50 -31.48
C SER A 318 -16.57 -7.53 -30.47
N GLU A 319 -16.68 -7.82 -29.17
CA GLU A 319 -16.10 -7.03 -28.07
C GLU A 319 -14.75 -7.59 -27.56
N ALA A 320 -14.24 -8.69 -28.13
CA ALA A 320 -12.93 -9.23 -27.81
C ALA A 320 -11.88 -8.77 -28.84
N VAL A 321 -10.66 -8.51 -28.37
CA VAL A 321 -9.53 -8.12 -29.22
C VAL A 321 -8.41 -9.13 -29.10
N GLN A 322 -7.65 -9.28 -30.18
CA GLN A 322 -6.51 -10.18 -30.23
C GLN A 322 -5.36 -9.59 -29.40
N VAL A 323 -4.91 -10.33 -28.41
CA VAL A 323 -3.83 -9.94 -27.50
C VAL A 323 -2.86 -11.10 -27.41
N LEU A 324 -1.56 -10.82 -27.36
CA LEU A 324 -0.59 -11.85 -27.08
C LEU A 324 -0.53 -12.14 -25.59
N VAL A 325 -0.71 -13.39 -25.20
CA VAL A 325 -0.82 -13.78 -23.79
C VAL A 325 0.24 -14.83 -23.45
N ALA A 326 1.01 -14.58 -22.39
CA ALA A 326 1.89 -15.59 -21.81
C ALA A 326 1.06 -16.67 -21.10
N GLN A 327 1.14 -17.92 -21.58
CA GLN A 327 0.30 -19.03 -21.11
C GLN A 327 0.98 -19.87 -20.03
N ARG A 328 2.25 -20.25 -20.26
CA ARG A 328 3.00 -21.18 -19.40
C ARG A 328 4.44 -20.72 -19.27
N ALA A 329 5.01 -20.82 -18.08
CA ALA A 329 6.41 -20.49 -17.86
C ALA A 329 7.29 -21.66 -18.31
N ARG A 330 8.41 -21.36 -18.96
CA ARG A 330 9.34 -22.39 -19.40
C ARG A 330 10.07 -23.02 -18.21
N PRO A 331 10.21 -24.35 -18.17
CA PRO A 331 10.99 -25.02 -17.14
C PRO A 331 12.46 -24.61 -17.25
N ASN A 332 13.20 -24.78 -16.16
CA ASN A 332 14.66 -24.67 -16.23
C ASN A 332 15.21 -25.75 -17.16
N GLN A 333 16.22 -25.40 -17.96
CA GLN A 333 16.94 -26.38 -18.79
C GLN A 333 17.68 -27.41 -17.93
N ASP A 334 18.18 -27.00 -16.77
CA ASP A 334 18.72 -27.92 -15.77
C ASP A 334 17.59 -28.49 -14.91
N VAL A 335 17.24 -29.75 -15.17
CA VAL A 335 16.16 -30.50 -14.48
C VAL A 335 16.49 -30.74 -13.00
N HIS A 336 17.78 -30.65 -12.61
CA HIS A 336 18.23 -30.82 -11.23
C HIS A 336 18.36 -29.50 -10.48
N SER A 337 18.19 -28.36 -11.14
CA SER A 337 18.25 -27.06 -10.49
C SER A 337 17.12 -26.91 -9.47
N PRO A 338 17.41 -26.42 -8.24
CA PRO A 338 16.36 -26.08 -7.28
C PRO A 338 15.45 -24.96 -7.81
N MET A 339 15.93 -24.17 -8.78
CA MET A 339 15.17 -23.13 -9.47
C MET A 339 14.45 -23.73 -10.68
N ASN A 340 13.24 -24.26 -10.48
CA ASN A 340 12.52 -25.05 -11.50
C ASN A 340 12.00 -24.26 -12.74
N ARG A 341 12.27 -22.96 -12.85
CA ARG A 341 11.89 -22.11 -14.00
C ARG A 341 13.10 -21.34 -14.50
N GLN A 342 13.22 -21.23 -15.83
CA GLN A 342 14.33 -20.52 -16.48
C GLN A 342 14.46 -19.06 -16.00
N PHE A 343 13.32 -18.42 -15.72
CA PHE A 343 13.28 -17.03 -15.27
C PHE A 343 13.99 -16.77 -13.94
N PHE A 344 13.99 -17.73 -13.00
CA PHE A 344 14.62 -17.52 -11.69
C PHE A 344 16.13 -17.31 -11.81
N ASN A 345 16.80 -18.13 -12.63
CA ASN A 345 18.23 -17.97 -12.92
C ASN A 345 18.49 -16.61 -13.57
N SER A 346 17.76 -16.29 -14.64
CA SER A 346 17.92 -15.01 -15.33
C SER A 346 17.69 -13.80 -14.42
N PHE A 347 16.70 -13.86 -13.52
CA PHE A 347 16.42 -12.79 -12.59
C PHE A 347 17.59 -12.55 -11.62
N LEU A 348 18.15 -13.61 -11.04
CA LEU A 348 19.31 -13.50 -10.15
C LEU A 348 20.55 -13.00 -10.91
N ASP A 349 20.79 -13.53 -12.11
CA ASP A 349 21.90 -13.11 -12.96
C ASP A 349 21.81 -11.62 -13.27
N VAL A 350 20.65 -11.14 -13.75
CA VAL A 350 20.42 -9.74 -14.14
C VAL A 350 20.63 -8.79 -12.96
N LEU A 351 20.13 -9.13 -11.77
CA LEU A 351 20.32 -8.27 -10.59
C LEU A 351 21.78 -8.23 -10.14
N ASN A 352 22.54 -9.30 -10.36
CA ASN A 352 23.95 -9.38 -9.96
C ASN A 352 24.93 -8.86 -11.04
N LEU A 353 24.45 -8.44 -12.22
CA LEU A 353 25.31 -7.84 -13.24
C LEU A 353 25.95 -6.53 -12.74
N HIS A 354 27.28 -6.47 -12.75
CA HIS A 354 28.04 -5.24 -12.46
C HIS A 354 27.90 -4.17 -13.55
N ARG A 355 27.46 -4.55 -14.75
CA ARG A 355 27.20 -3.60 -15.84
C ARG A 355 25.89 -2.87 -15.54
N GLN A 356 25.93 -1.53 -15.54
CA GLN A 356 24.80 -0.67 -15.17
C GLN A 356 24.38 -0.75 -13.68
N SER A 357 25.28 -1.16 -12.79
CA SER A 357 25.05 -1.02 -11.35
C SER A 357 24.72 0.42 -10.98
N GLY A 358 23.87 0.58 -9.99
CA GLY A 358 23.46 1.87 -9.47
C GLY A 358 24.67 2.65 -8.98
N ARG A 359 24.59 3.97 -9.14
CA ARG A 359 25.69 4.89 -8.82
C ARG A 359 25.99 5.00 -7.33
N PHE A 360 25.17 4.36 -6.48
CA PHE A 360 25.15 4.59 -5.05
C PHE A 360 25.34 3.30 -4.27
N ASN A 361 26.39 3.25 -3.45
CA ASN A 361 26.69 2.15 -2.54
C ASN A 361 26.01 2.39 -1.20
N LEU A 362 25.04 1.55 -0.85
CA LEU A 362 24.23 1.68 0.37
C LEU A 362 25.08 1.61 1.66
N THR A 363 26.20 0.90 1.65
CA THR A 363 27.06 0.69 2.82
C THR A 363 28.11 1.80 2.99
N THR A 364 28.64 2.36 1.89
CA THR A 364 29.77 3.29 1.94
C THR A 364 29.38 4.76 1.79
N GLN A 365 28.24 5.07 1.17
CA GLN A 365 27.78 6.46 1.05
C GLN A 365 26.96 6.94 2.27
N PHE A 366 26.70 6.06 3.23
CA PHE A 366 25.90 6.38 4.42
C PHE A 366 26.57 5.95 5.75
N PRO A 367 27.86 6.27 5.99
CA PRO A 367 28.60 5.82 7.17
C PRO A 367 28.14 6.48 8.48
N TYR A 368 27.26 7.49 8.43
CA TYR A 368 26.83 8.28 9.58
C TYR A 368 25.39 8.01 10.03
N TYR A 369 24.63 7.11 9.37
CA TYR A 369 23.37 6.67 9.95
C TYR A 369 23.67 5.79 11.16
N ARG A 370 23.62 6.38 12.36
CA ARG A 370 23.72 5.67 13.63
C ARG A 370 22.39 5.82 14.37
N GLU A 371 21.88 4.71 14.90
CA GLU A 371 20.70 4.70 15.77
C GLU A 371 21.03 5.28 17.15
N ILE A 372 21.36 6.57 17.20
CA ILE A 372 21.70 7.29 18.43
C ILE A 372 20.47 8.05 18.90
N LEU A 373 20.09 7.86 20.16
CA LEU A 373 19.09 8.70 20.82
C LEU A 373 19.77 9.91 21.44
N TYR A 374 19.25 11.11 21.18
CA TYR A 374 19.74 12.34 21.79
C TYR A 374 18.93 12.66 23.03
N LYS A 375 19.52 12.40 24.21
CA LYS A 375 18.90 12.69 25.51
C LYS A 375 19.73 13.71 26.28
N PRO A 376 19.15 14.85 26.68
CA PRO A 376 19.86 15.86 27.46
C PRO A 376 20.11 15.39 28.90
N ASN A 377 21.24 15.81 29.47
CA ASN A 377 21.53 15.63 30.90
C ASN A 377 21.13 16.89 31.68
N PHE A 378 20.14 16.76 32.56
CA PHE A 378 19.59 17.87 33.34
C PHE A 378 20.13 17.95 34.78
N ALA A 379 21.19 17.21 35.15
CA ALA A 379 21.67 17.12 36.54
C ALA A 379 21.94 18.49 37.20
N ASN A 380 22.41 19.48 36.43
CA ASN A 380 22.82 20.79 36.93
C ASN A 380 21.95 21.96 36.40
N GLN A 381 20.76 21.69 35.87
CA GLN A 381 19.88 22.73 35.31
C GLN A 381 18.64 22.94 36.19
N THR A 382 18.27 24.20 36.41
CA THR A 382 17.02 24.54 37.08
C THR A 382 15.84 24.19 36.17
N ARG A 383 14.90 23.41 36.69
CA ARG A 383 13.73 22.94 35.91
C ARG A 383 12.49 23.75 36.28
N GLY A 384 11.77 24.16 35.26
CA GLY A 384 10.50 24.84 35.36
C GLY A 384 9.36 23.91 35.74
N ARG A 385 8.12 24.35 35.46
CA ARG A 385 6.93 23.58 35.80
C ARG A 385 6.83 22.33 34.91
N PRO A 386 6.55 21.14 35.46
CA PRO A 386 6.34 19.95 34.66
C PRO A 386 5.04 20.09 33.87
N VAL A 387 5.16 19.93 32.55
CA VAL A 387 4.04 20.07 31.61
C VAL A 387 3.87 18.78 30.81
N ILE A 388 2.61 18.37 30.67
CA ILE A 388 2.20 17.41 29.65
C ILE A 388 1.49 18.18 28.55
N PHE A 389 1.88 17.94 27.30
CA PHE A 389 1.20 18.50 26.14
C PHE A 389 0.33 17.44 25.49
N ASP A 390 -0.98 17.59 25.64
CA ASP A 390 -2.00 16.78 24.99
C ASP A 390 -2.39 17.46 23.67
N MET A 391 -2.16 16.80 22.54
CA MET A 391 -2.26 17.40 21.21
C MET A 391 -3.08 16.53 20.26
N ASP A 392 -3.74 17.17 19.29
CA ASP A 392 -4.54 16.50 18.27
C ASP A 392 -3.83 16.30 16.94
N MET A 393 -2.57 16.73 16.82
CA MET A 393 -1.68 16.61 15.65
C MET A 393 -2.07 17.51 14.47
N SER A 394 -2.70 18.65 14.72
CA SER A 394 -2.83 19.71 13.71
C SER A 394 -1.48 20.38 13.40
N ALA A 395 -1.38 21.09 12.27
CA ALA A 395 -0.18 21.90 11.97
C ALA A 395 0.13 22.93 13.07
N GLY A 396 -0.92 23.49 13.70
CA GLY A 396 -0.80 24.39 14.85
C GLY A 396 -0.13 23.72 16.06
N ASP A 397 -0.44 22.45 16.32
CA ASP A 397 0.17 21.72 17.44
C ASP A 397 1.66 21.47 17.24
N PHE A 398 2.11 21.24 16.01
CA PHE A 398 3.54 21.09 15.74
C PHE A 398 4.30 22.40 15.94
N LEU A 399 3.70 23.54 15.57
CA LEU A 399 4.26 24.86 15.89
C LEU A 399 4.32 25.07 17.41
N ALA A 400 3.25 24.72 18.14
CA ALA A 400 3.21 24.78 19.59
C ALA A 400 4.26 23.85 20.22
N LEU A 401 4.41 22.62 19.74
CA LEU A 401 5.42 21.67 20.20
C LEU A 401 6.83 22.23 20.02
N ILE A 402 7.17 22.74 18.83
CA ILE A 402 8.51 23.32 18.58
C ILE A 402 8.73 24.54 19.48
N TYR A 403 7.70 25.37 19.69
CA TYR A 403 7.77 26.51 20.60
C TYR A 403 8.03 26.05 22.05
N LEU A 404 7.30 25.04 22.53
CA LEU A 404 7.47 24.45 23.86
C LEU A 404 8.86 23.82 24.03
N LEU A 405 9.41 23.19 23.00
CA LEU A 405 10.76 22.62 23.00
C LEU A 405 11.87 23.68 22.98
N LYS A 406 11.61 24.88 22.45
CA LYS A 406 12.54 26.02 22.44
C LYS A 406 12.40 26.94 23.65
N ALA A 407 11.30 26.85 24.39
CA ALA A 407 11.10 27.64 25.58
C ALA A 407 12.15 27.27 26.66
N PRO A 408 12.64 28.26 27.45
CA PRO A 408 13.65 28.00 28.47
C PRO A 408 13.19 26.94 29.47
N LEU A 409 14.06 25.97 29.78
CA LEU A 409 13.76 24.85 30.66
C LEU A 409 13.34 25.33 32.06
N GLU A 410 13.87 26.46 32.52
CA GLU A 410 13.55 27.07 33.82
C GLU A 410 12.11 27.56 33.90
N LYS A 411 11.45 27.75 32.75
CA LYS A 411 10.03 28.17 32.66
C LYS A 411 9.12 26.96 32.47
N ILE A 412 9.47 26.06 31.55
CA ILE A 412 8.63 24.92 31.17
C ILE A 412 9.46 23.65 30.99
N ASP A 413 9.06 22.61 31.69
CA ASP A 413 9.69 21.30 31.63
C ASP A 413 8.71 20.32 30.99
N LEU A 414 8.75 20.21 29.65
CA LEU A 414 7.90 19.28 28.91
C LEU A 414 8.31 17.84 29.23
N LYS A 415 7.42 17.12 29.94
CA LYS A 415 7.62 15.77 30.46
C LYS A 415 7.08 14.66 29.57
N GLY A 416 6.07 14.97 28.76
CA GLY A 416 5.40 13.98 27.93
C GLY A 416 4.45 14.63 26.94
N ILE A 417 4.20 13.89 25.86
CA ILE A 417 3.24 14.26 24.83
C ILE A 417 2.16 13.19 24.80
N LEU A 418 0.90 13.60 24.92
CA LEU A 418 -0.26 12.73 24.71
C LEU A 418 -0.87 13.10 23.37
N VAL A 419 -1.14 12.10 22.54
CA VAL A 419 -1.73 12.29 21.22
C VAL A 419 -3.16 11.81 21.25
N SER A 420 -4.12 12.70 20.97
CA SER A 420 -5.53 12.33 20.88
C SER A 420 -5.80 11.53 19.61
N GLY A 421 -6.10 10.23 19.77
CA GLY A 421 -6.34 9.32 18.64
C GLY A 421 -7.61 9.63 17.85
N ASN A 422 -8.52 10.42 18.41
CA ASN A 422 -9.74 10.95 17.77
C ASN A 422 -9.60 12.42 17.31
N GLY A 423 -8.38 12.96 17.38
CA GLY A 423 -8.01 14.27 16.85
C GLY A 423 -7.71 14.24 15.35
N TRP A 424 -6.86 15.16 14.88
CA TRP A 424 -6.31 15.16 13.51
C TRP A 424 -5.30 14.03 13.27
N ALA A 425 -4.87 13.37 14.34
CA ALA A 425 -3.94 12.26 14.36
C ALA A 425 -4.49 10.97 13.72
N ILE A 426 -3.58 10.23 13.10
CA ILE A 426 -3.69 8.78 12.86
C ILE A 426 -2.44 8.12 13.47
N ALA A 427 -2.52 6.86 13.91
CA ALA A 427 -1.37 6.17 14.51
C ALA A 427 -0.09 6.21 13.65
N ALA A 428 -0.23 6.33 12.32
CA ALA A 428 0.87 6.42 11.38
C ALA A 428 1.59 7.79 11.30
N THR A 429 1.01 8.86 11.84
CA THR A 429 1.65 10.19 11.85
C THR A 429 2.46 10.45 13.12
N ILE A 430 2.36 9.57 14.13
CA ILE A 430 3.09 9.71 15.41
C ILE A 430 4.61 9.73 15.22
N ASP A 431 5.11 9.07 14.18
CA ASP A 431 6.51 9.08 13.76
C ASP A 431 7.06 10.48 13.51
N VAL A 432 6.21 11.43 13.10
CA VAL A 432 6.60 12.83 12.88
C VAL A 432 6.93 13.51 14.21
N VAL A 433 6.21 13.18 15.29
CA VAL A 433 6.50 13.69 16.63
C VAL A 433 7.88 13.19 17.08
N TYR A 434 8.18 11.91 16.84
CA TYR A 434 9.51 11.36 17.13
C TYR A 434 10.61 12.05 16.33
N ASP A 435 10.41 12.31 15.04
CA ASP A 435 11.38 13.02 14.19
C ASP A 435 11.63 14.46 14.67
N ILE A 436 10.59 15.18 15.11
CA ILE A 436 10.74 16.53 15.69
C ILE A 436 11.52 16.47 16.99
N LEU A 437 11.18 15.56 17.89
CA LEU A 437 11.90 15.40 19.15
C LEU A 437 13.37 15.05 18.92
N HIS A 438 13.64 14.17 17.94
CA HIS A 438 14.99 13.80 17.57
C HIS A 438 15.78 14.99 16.98
N MET A 439 15.16 15.76 16.09
CA MET A 439 15.73 17.03 15.58
C MET A 439 16.06 18.01 16.71
N MET A 440 15.20 18.07 17.72
CA MET A 440 15.35 18.97 18.86
C MET A 440 16.26 18.40 19.96
N GLY A 441 16.84 17.21 19.78
CA GLY A 441 17.70 16.57 20.78
C GLY A 441 16.96 16.18 22.06
N ARG A 442 15.67 15.86 21.96
CA ARG A 442 14.75 15.58 23.06
C ARG A 442 14.13 14.17 22.98
N ASP A 443 14.96 13.17 22.70
CA ASP A 443 14.53 11.76 22.71
C ASP A 443 14.21 11.22 24.11
N ASP A 444 14.39 12.04 25.14
CA ASP A 444 13.97 11.77 26.52
C ASP A 444 12.44 11.88 26.73
N ILE A 445 11.72 12.59 25.86
CA ILE A 445 10.28 12.83 26.04
C ILE A 445 9.46 11.63 25.54
N PRO A 446 8.69 10.94 26.39
CA PRO A 446 7.75 9.90 25.99
C PRO A 446 6.55 10.47 25.24
N VAL A 447 6.04 9.69 24.28
CA VAL A 447 4.86 10.03 23.47
C VAL A 447 3.85 8.90 23.61
N GLY A 448 2.64 9.23 24.07
CA GLY A 448 1.56 8.26 24.33
C GLY A 448 0.39 8.45 23.38
N LEU A 449 -0.13 7.37 22.79
CA LEU A 449 -1.26 7.41 21.88
C LEU A 449 -2.59 7.13 22.60
N GLY A 450 -3.55 8.02 22.41
CA GLY A 450 -4.91 7.96 22.93
C GLY A 450 -5.86 7.05 22.15
N HIS A 451 -7.06 6.85 22.69
CA HIS A 451 -8.11 6.13 21.98
C HIS A 451 -8.61 6.92 20.77
N VAL A 452 -9.00 6.17 19.74
CA VAL A 452 -9.58 6.72 18.50
C VAL A 452 -11.08 7.04 18.61
N ASN A 453 -11.71 6.66 19.71
CA ASN A 453 -13.13 6.90 19.97
C ASN A 453 -13.30 7.77 21.21
N ALA A 454 -14.34 8.62 21.22
CA ALA A 454 -14.77 9.32 22.42
C ALA A 454 -15.42 8.32 23.39
N LEU A 455 -14.99 8.36 24.65
CA LEU A 455 -15.47 7.56 25.80
C LEU A 455 -16.80 6.82 25.58
N GLY A 456 -16.72 5.50 25.35
CA GLY A 456 -17.89 4.62 25.35
C GLY A 456 -18.77 4.64 24.09
N THR A 457 -18.45 5.41 23.04
CA THR A 457 -19.23 5.34 21.78
C THR A 457 -18.98 4.02 21.04
N PRO A 458 -20.03 3.20 20.79
CA PRO A 458 -19.94 2.10 19.83
C PRO A 458 -19.64 2.69 18.45
N THR A 459 -18.90 1.95 17.62
CA THR A 459 -18.77 2.30 16.20
C THR A 459 -20.18 2.40 15.60
N LEU A 460 -20.58 3.58 15.12
CA LEU A 460 -21.93 3.95 14.66
C LEU A 460 -22.44 3.20 13.40
N GLY A 461 -22.01 1.95 13.16
CA GLY A 461 -22.44 1.12 12.01
C GLY A 461 -21.96 1.61 10.65
N CYS A 462 -21.63 2.89 10.52
CA CYS A 462 -20.81 3.45 9.47
C CYS A 462 -19.36 3.21 9.85
N LYS A 463 -18.62 2.43 9.06
CA LYS A 463 -17.15 2.40 9.13
C LYS A 463 -16.68 3.83 8.84
N TYR A 464 -16.44 4.59 9.90
CA TYR A 464 -15.85 5.93 9.83
C TYR A 464 -14.68 5.86 8.84
N VAL A 465 -14.81 6.65 7.78
CA VAL A 465 -13.89 6.69 6.66
C VAL A 465 -12.55 7.11 7.22
N LYS A 466 -11.64 6.14 7.39
CA LYS A 466 -10.19 6.35 7.63
C LYS A 466 -9.55 6.94 6.37
N ALA A 467 -10.07 8.06 5.91
CA ALA A 467 -9.26 9.06 5.26
C ALA A 467 -8.45 9.71 6.38
N VAL A 468 -7.24 10.16 6.06
CA VAL A 468 -6.75 11.43 6.61
C VAL A 468 -7.97 12.30 6.96
N PRO A 469 -8.20 12.71 8.21
CA PRO A 469 -9.29 13.62 8.49
C PRO A 469 -9.17 14.77 7.50
N HIS A 470 -10.21 14.99 6.70
CA HIS A 470 -10.47 16.32 6.18
C HIS A 470 -10.78 17.17 7.42
N GLY A 471 -9.79 17.42 8.27
CA GLY A 471 -9.97 18.51 9.20
C GLY A 471 -10.02 19.80 8.39
N SER A 472 -10.34 20.88 9.08
CA SER A 472 -10.72 22.19 8.57
C SER A 472 -9.79 22.87 7.53
N GLY A 473 -8.69 22.23 7.09
CA GLY A 473 -7.80 22.64 5.98
C GLY A 473 -7.65 21.62 4.81
N GLY A 474 -8.23 20.42 4.89
CA GLY A 474 -8.26 19.42 3.82
C GLY A 474 -6.92 18.70 3.53
N LEU A 475 -6.67 18.35 2.26
CA LEU A 475 -5.45 17.65 1.79
C LEU A 475 -4.15 18.39 2.15
N LEU A 476 -4.25 19.72 2.32
CA LEU A 476 -3.12 20.61 2.55
C LEU A 476 -2.38 20.31 3.86
N ASP A 477 -3.10 20.05 4.94
CA ASP A 477 -2.49 19.80 6.25
C ASP A 477 -1.76 18.46 6.27
N SER A 478 -2.35 17.41 5.69
CA SER A 478 -1.67 16.11 5.64
C SER A 478 -0.49 16.10 4.68
N ASP A 479 -0.59 16.73 3.52
CA ASP A 479 0.55 16.90 2.63
C ASP A 479 1.67 17.71 3.31
N THR A 480 1.31 18.72 4.11
CA THR A 480 2.26 19.51 4.91
C THR A 480 2.96 18.65 5.96
N LEU A 481 2.23 17.81 6.69
CA LEU A 481 2.81 16.95 7.73
C LEU A 481 3.66 15.81 7.16
N PHE A 482 3.21 15.17 6.09
CA PHE A 482 4.00 14.15 5.38
C PHE A 482 5.22 14.78 4.69
N GLY A 483 5.11 16.01 4.18
CA GLY A 483 6.22 16.80 3.64
C GLY A 483 7.23 17.22 4.72
N LEU A 484 6.75 17.67 5.87
CA LEU A 484 7.58 18.03 7.03
C LEU A 484 8.39 16.83 7.51
N ALA A 485 7.74 15.67 7.67
CA ALA A 485 8.40 14.41 8.02
C ALA A 485 9.51 14.00 7.05
N ARG A 486 9.49 14.49 5.79
CA ARG A 486 10.57 14.23 4.82
C ARG A 486 11.79 15.11 5.03
N SER A 487 11.65 16.23 5.74
CA SER A 487 12.72 17.23 5.93
C SER A 487 13.36 17.16 7.31
N LEU A 488 12.83 16.34 8.22
CA LEU A 488 13.33 16.16 9.58
C LEU A 488 14.31 14.98 9.67
N PRO A 489 15.33 15.04 10.55
CA PRO A 489 16.17 13.88 10.85
C PRO A 489 15.32 12.75 11.43
N ARG A 490 15.64 11.52 11.04
CA ARG A 490 14.87 10.33 11.42
C ARG A 490 15.20 9.91 12.84
N SER A 491 14.19 9.88 13.70
CA SER A 491 14.31 9.25 15.01
C SER A 491 14.55 7.74 14.89
N PRO A 492 15.46 7.16 15.70
CA PRO A 492 15.55 5.71 15.90
C PRO A 492 14.34 5.12 16.63
N ARG A 493 13.51 5.95 17.28
CA ARG A 493 12.25 5.52 17.91
C ARG A 493 11.22 5.28 16.79
N ARG A 494 10.93 4.01 16.49
CA ARG A 494 9.94 3.60 15.48
C ARG A 494 8.93 2.63 16.05
N HIS A 495 7.68 2.81 15.66
CA HIS A 495 6.57 1.98 16.08
C HIS A 495 6.65 0.59 15.41
N THR A 496 6.50 -0.48 16.19
CA THR A 496 6.10 -1.80 15.65
C THR A 496 4.63 -2.02 15.98
N ALA A 497 3.81 -2.35 14.98
CA ALA A 497 2.37 -2.58 15.18
C ALA A 497 2.16 -3.55 16.35
N GLU A 498 1.41 -3.10 17.34
CA GLU A 498 1.36 -3.77 18.62
C GLU A 498 -0.08 -4.06 18.96
N LYS A 499 -0.31 -5.32 19.33
CA LYS A 499 -1.62 -5.91 19.67
C LYS A 499 -2.49 -6.49 18.55
N SER A 500 -2.00 -6.67 17.32
CA SER A 500 -2.72 -7.56 16.36
C SER A 500 -2.33 -9.04 16.46
N ALA A 501 -1.28 -9.41 17.20
CA ALA A 501 -0.70 -10.75 17.14
C ALA A 501 -1.17 -11.74 18.23
N VAL A 502 -1.70 -11.28 19.37
CA VAL A 502 -2.10 -12.21 20.46
C VAL A 502 -3.46 -12.85 20.18
N GLN A 503 -4.33 -12.22 19.37
CA GLN A 503 -5.62 -12.79 18.99
C GLN A 503 -5.55 -13.69 17.73
N PHE A 504 -4.45 -13.64 16.97
CA PHE A 504 -4.28 -14.36 15.69
C PHE A 504 -3.00 -15.21 15.57
N GLY A 505 -2.28 -15.46 16.67
CA GLY A 505 -1.36 -16.61 16.76
C GLY A 505 -0.06 -16.56 15.95
N ALA A 506 0.55 -15.38 15.72
CA ALA A 506 1.94 -15.33 15.25
C ALA A 506 2.96 -15.42 16.41
N PRO A 507 3.84 -16.43 16.45
CA PRO A 507 5.02 -16.38 17.31
C PRO A 507 6.04 -15.38 16.73
N ARG A 508 6.69 -14.59 17.58
CA ARG A 508 7.86 -13.77 17.22
C ARG A 508 9.13 -14.47 17.71
N HIS A 509 10.07 -14.73 16.80
CA HIS A 509 11.48 -14.96 17.13
C HIS A 509 12.29 -13.78 16.60
N GLY A 510 13.10 -13.15 17.46
CA GLY A 510 14.03 -12.07 17.08
C GLY A 510 14.07 -10.91 18.09
N ASP A 511 15.28 -10.51 18.48
CA ASP A 511 15.72 -9.61 19.57
C ASP A 511 15.12 -8.18 19.68
N ARG A 512 14.05 -7.80 18.96
CA ARG A 512 13.53 -6.42 18.93
C ARG A 512 12.32 -6.19 19.86
N ARG A 513 12.43 -6.56 21.14
CA ARG A 513 11.37 -6.36 22.16
C ARG A 513 11.16 -4.88 22.59
N ALA A 514 12.04 -3.95 22.22
CA ALA A 514 12.14 -2.65 22.87
C ALA A 514 11.23 -1.52 22.36
N LEU A 515 10.52 -1.67 21.23
CA LEU A 515 9.85 -0.55 20.55
C LEU A 515 8.33 -0.71 20.47
N ARG A 516 7.78 -0.74 21.69
CA ARG A 516 6.36 -0.80 22.02
C ARG A 516 5.76 0.62 21.99
N GLN A 517 4.67 0.89 21.26
CA GLN A 517 4.02 2.21 21.32
C GLN A 517 3.18 2.32 22.60
N ALA A 518 3.63 3.18 23.50
CA ALA A 518 2.92 3.45 24.74
C ALA A 518 1.57 4.12 24.46
N SER A 519 0.56 3.75 25.25
CA SER A 519 -0.72 4.44 25.30
C SER A 519 -0.60 5.76 26.08
N ALA A 520 -1.53 6.69 25.84
CA ALA A 520 -1.62 7.93 26.59
C ALA A 520 -1.74 7.68 28.11
N LEU A 521 -2.48 6.64 28.52
CA LEU A 521 -2.64 6.25 29.92
C LEU A 521 -1.32 5.75 30.55
N GLU A 522 -0.56 4.92 29.83
CA GLU A 522 0.73 4.40 30.34
C GLU A 522 1.77 5.52 30.47
N VAL A 523 1.81 6.46 29.52
CA VAL A 523 2.68 7.64 29.61
C VAL A 523 2.24 8.54 30.78
N TRP A 524 0.94 8.76 30.96
CA TRP A 524 0.40 9.49 32.11
C TRP A 524 0.81 8.85 33.45
N GLN A 525 0.58 7.54 33.61
CA GLN A 525 0.91 6.80 34.82
C GLN A 525 2.41 6.87 35.14
N SER A 526 3.27 6.66 34.13
CA SER A 526 4.72 6.74 34.29
C SER A 526 5.17 8.12 34.75
N ILE A 527 4.62 9.20 34.16
CA ILE A 527 4.96 10.57 34.55
C ILE A 527 4.42 10.89 35.94
N SER A 528 3.18 10.52 36.25
CA SER A 528 2.54 10.81 37.53
C SER A 528 3.26 10.10 38.69
N GLU A 529 3.60 8.82 38.53
CA GLU A 529 4.40 8.05 39.49
C GLU A 529 5.77 8.69 39.73
N SER A 530 6.45 9.18 38.69
CA SER A 530 7.76 9.84 38.82
C SER A 530 7.72 11.15 39.64
N LEU A 531 6.54 11.78 39.75
CA LEU A 531 6.35 13.08 40.42
C LEU A 531 5.75 12.97 41.82
N ARG A 532 5.06 11.86 42.13
CA ARG A 532 4.46 11.59 43.46
C ARG A 532 5.45 11.75 44.63
N PRO A 533 6.68 11.20 44.59
CA PRO A 533 7.63 11.32 45.72
C PRO A 533 8.06 12.75 46.04
N ARG A 534 7.84 13.70 45.12
CA ARG A 534 8.27 15.10 45.26
C ARG A 534 7.10 16.06 45.52
N HIS A 535 5.89 15.55 45.78
CA HIS A 535 4.64 16.33 45.82
C HIS A 535 4.49 17.26 44.59
N GLY A 536 5.00 16.84 43.44
CA GLY A 536 5.04 17.66 42.23
C GLY A 536 3.66 17.74 41.58
N LYS A 537 3.19 18.94 41.23
CA LYS A 537 1.96 19.12 40.45
C LYS A 537 2.26 19.26 38.95
N ILE A 538 1.51 18.54 38.12
CA ILE A 538 1.57 18.57 36.65
C ILE A 538 0.59 19.62 36.11
N THR A 539 1.03 20.39 35.12
CA THR A 539 0.13 21.22 34.30
C THR A 539 -0.13 20.49 32.99
N VAL A 540 -1.40 20.28 32.64
CA VAL A 540 -1.78 19.68 31.35
C VAL A 540 -2.18 20.81 30.41
N LEU A 541 -1.46 20.93 29.30
CA LEU A 541 -1.84 21.80 28.19
C LEU A 541 -2.52 20.92 27.15
N THR A 542 -3.77 21.22 26.82
CA THR A 542 -4.55 20.42 25.86
C THR A 542 -4.88 21.26 24.64
N SER A 543 -4.64 20.68 23.46
CA SER A 543 -4.98 21.21 22.14
C SER A 543 -5.78 20.13 21.43
N GLY A 544 -7.09 20.34 21.30
CA GLY A 544 -8.02 19.40 20.67
C GLY A 544 -8.96 18.67 21.65
N PRO A 545 -9.49 17.49 21.25
CA PRO A 545 -10.49 16.78 22.06
C PRO A 545 -9.92 16.31 23.41
N LEU A 546 -10.65 16.56 24.50
CA LEU A 546 -10.28 16.21 25.88
C LEU A 546 -10.37 14.71 26.20
N THR A 547 -10.29 13.84 25.18
CA THR A 547 -10.59 12.41 25.32
C THR A 547 -9.56 11.68 26.15
N ASN A 548 -8.27 11.99 25.95
CA ASN A 548 -7.19 11.45 26.78
C ASN A 548 -7.37 11.84 28.24
N LEU A 549 -7.61 13.13 28.49
CA LEU A 549 -7.83 13.64 29.84
C LEU A 549 -9.05 12.98 30.48
N ALA A 550 -10.17 12.89 29.77
CA ALA A 550 -11.38 12.29 30.31
C ALA A 550 -11.22 10.78 30.59
N SER A 551 -10.50 10.03 29.73
CA SER A 551 -10.15 8.62 30.00
C SER A 551 -9.22 8.46 31.21
N ILE A 552 -8.24 9.36 31.36
CA ILE A 552 -7.34 9.37 32.52
C ILE A 552 -8.14 9.65 33.80
N LEU A 553 -9.06 10.62 33.79
CA LEU A 553 -9.89 10.97 34.95
C LEU A 553 -10.85 9.86 35.35
N ASP A 554 -11.35 9.07 34.39
CA ASP A 554 -12.25 7.94 34.65
C ASP A 554 -11.52 6.76 35.31
N VAL A 555 -10.30 6.47 34.85
CA VAL A 555 -9.51 5.29 35.27
C VAL A 555 -8.61 5.58 36.48
N ASP A 556 -7.93 6.72 36.52
CA ASP A 556 -6.97 7.08 37.57
C ASP A 556 -7.47 8.23 38.45
N LYS A 557 -8.47 7.91 39.29
CA LYS A 557 -9.03 8.86 40.27
C LYS A 557 -7.99 9.39 41.28
N SER A 558 -6.91 8.65 41.52
CA SER A 558 -5.80 9.05 42.41
C SER A 558 -4.83 10.05 41.76
N GLY A 559 -4.67 9.98 40.44
CA GLY A 559 -3.85 10.91 39.65
C GLY A 559 -4.42 12.33 39.56
N ILE A 560 -5.67 12.52 39.96
CA ILE A 560 -6.31 13.84 40.02
C ILE A 560 -5.58 14.77 40.99
N GLU A 561 -5.04 14.23 42.10
CA GLU A 561 -4.37 15.02 43.14
C GLU A 561 -3.09 15.70 42.64
N VAL A 562 -2.44 15.14 41.61
CA VAL A 562 -1.24 15.73 41.00
C VAL A 562 -1.56 16.73 39.89
N ILE A 563 -2.82 16.84 39.43
CA ILE A 563 -3.22 17.83 38.43
C ILE A 563 -3.36 19.20 39.08
N LYS A 564 -2.65 20.20 38.54
CA LYS A 564 -2.85 21.59 38.93
C LYS A 564 -3.96 22.22 38.10
N VAL A 565 -5.14 22.38 38.69
CA VAL A 565 -6.21 23.22 38.10
C VAL A 565 -5.88 24.69 38.36
N ARG A 566 -5.91 25.51 37.31
CA ARG A 566 -5.78 26.97 37.38
C ARG A 566 -6.80 27.62 36.48
#